data_AF-A0A1X7S863-F1
#
_entry.id   AF-A0A1X7S863-F1
#
_cell.length_a   1.000
_cell.length_b   1.000
_cell.length_c   1.000
_cell.angle_alpha   90.00
_cell.angle_beta   90.00
_cell.angle_gamma   90.00
#
_symmetry.space_group_name_H-M   'P 1'
#
loop_
_entity.id
_entity.type
_entity.pdbx_description
1 polymer ?
#
loop_
_entity_poly.entity_id
_entity_poly.type
_entity_poly.pdbx_seq_one_letter_code
_entity_poly.pdbx_strand_id
1 'polypeptide(L)'
;MHQTSSKLLRMTEDMRPFTRDFKDLFATLIVSLPLTPHRVRFSRIDHTFTSEEAVTNLGSLKFSQSNRMPDPKDVSRIVTTTTTTTFSMAKEMARSVCSRFVEARFVESLDGKTDFTSKGTVWQLTPKGMHILSRFCQRNGIHLRHVNDLLDSPRNMMQLVILERDPETDMIVHDSATIDVLFRRFAGDAGPNLKPASSSSDSDSQTDYSTGLLGVKMQKSKRGDKEGAPFVFSGKTAFDWLMDCCTTVDKREAHEIANSFLHYGFIDPTFEERFGSHGSSYASQHSSSQHRFAPASKQMYAITHKGMRTAGWITSPDGSVNGEATLRIPPGVVRDSNTNRMAVIVRDPALRLLFREYLRETHCEENLAFYVEVKAFLADYDRAKRSASTPKPDVIRETLASAYSLYNAFLAPGSPCELNIDHNLRNALAGRMTRSIGEDEEMIASLDEVAVLFDQAQSSVFKLMASDSVPKFSREPKYAAVLKERDMETMLSNFAATSLG
;
A
#
# COMPACT_ATOMS: atom_id res chain seq x y z
N MET A 1 18.62 30.86 -0.61
CA MET A 1 17.78 30.92 0.60
C MET A 1 17.65 29.49 1.11
N HIS A 2 18.05 29.22 2.35
CA HIS A 2 17.92 27.88 2.95
C HIS A 2 16.70 27.90 3.87
N GLN A 3 15.64 27.21 3.49
CA GLN A 3 14.53 26.92 4.39
C GLN A 3 14.81 25.57 5.06
N THR A 4 14.89 25.59 6.39
CA THR A 4 15.08 24.39 7.20
C THR A 4 13.79 24.15 7.97
N SER A 5 13.27 22.92 7.89
CA SER A 5 12.18 22.45 8.75
C SER A 5 12.62 21.17 9.43
N SER A 6 12.37 21.06 10.74
CA SER A 6 12.63 19.86 11.53
C SER A 6 11.31 19.22 11.93
N LYS A 7 11.05 18.01 11.44
CA LYS A 7 9.85 17.23 11.77
C LYS A 7 10.26 16.00 12.57
N LEU A 8 9.60 15.78 13.72
CA LEU A 8 9.69 14.51 14.42
C LEU A 8 8.88 13.46 13.66
N LEU A 9 9.41 12.24 13.55
CA LEU A 9 8.67 11.13 12.94
C LEU A 9 7.33 10.96 13.68
N ARG A 10 6.23 10.89 12.92
CA ARG A 10 4.93 10.68 13.53
C ARG A 10 4.90 9.29 14.13
N MET A 11 4.47 9.21 15.39
CA MET A 11 4.33 7.96 16.12
C MET A 11 2.85 7.68 16.35
N THR A 12 2.47 6.43 16.16
CA THR A 12 1.18 5.87 16.57
C THR A 12 1.09 5.78 18.09
N GLU A 13 -0.10 5.51 18.63
CA GLU A 13 -0.32 5.37 20.08
C GLU A 13 0.55 4.28 20.71
N ASP A 14 0.91 3.23 19.96
CA ASP A 14 1.81 2.17 20.41
C ASP A 14 3.29 2.44 20.10
N MET A 15 3.64 3.73 19.92
CA MET A 15 5.01 4.24 19.73
C MET A 15 5.71 3.72 18.47
N ARG A 16 4.95 3.21 17.49
CA ARG A 16 5.50 2.83 16.18
C ARG A 16 5.50 4.03 15.24
N PRO A 17 6.57 4.27 14.44
CA PRO A 17 6.51 5.27 13.40
C PRO A 17 5.38 4.96 12.42
N PHE A 18 4.73 6.00 11.91
CA PHE A 18 3.72 5.88 10.88
C PHE A 18 4.29 5.11 9.68
N THR A 19 3.47 4.29 9.05
CA THR A 19 3.87 3.35 8.01
C THR A 19 4.53 4.07 6.82
N ARG A 20 4.05 5.27 6.46
CA ARG A 20 4.67 6.11 5.42
C ARG A 20 6.09 6.52 5.80
N ASP A 21 6.25 7.14 6.97
CA ASP A 21 7.55 7.60 7.48
C ASP A 21 8.53 6.44 7.64
N PHE A 22 8.05 5.28 8.09
CA PHE A 22 8.85 4.07 8.24
C PHE A 22 9.39 3.53 6.91
N LYS A 23 8.55 3.51 5.86
CA LYS A 23 8.95 3.11 4.50
C LYS A 23 9.90 4.13 3.87
N ASP A 24 9.65 5.42 4.09
CA ASP A 24 10.49 6.50 3.56
C ASP A 24 11.88 6.48 4.22
N LEU A 25 11.96 6.23 5.54
CA LEU A 25 13.23 6.02 6.24
C LEU A 25 13.99 4.81 5.70
N PHE A 26 13.30 3.68 5.49
CA PHE A 26 13.89 2.49 4.88
C PHE A 26 14.48 2.80 3.50
N ALA A 27 13.67 3.38 2.61
CA ALA A 27 14.12 3.67 1.25
C ALA A 27 15.25 4.70 1.22
N THR A 28 15.20 5.72 2.09
CA THR A 28 16.28 6.72 2.22
C THR A 28 17.59 6.06 2.65
N LEU A 29 17.55 5.12 3.61
CA LEU A 29 18.72 4.33 3.99
C LEU A 29 19.27 3.57 2.77
N ILE A 30 18.44 2.80 2.07
CA ILE A 30 18.92 1.98 0.96
C ILE A 30 19.53 2.81 -0.17
N VAL A 31 18.90 3.93 -0.53
CA VAL A 31 19.43 4.85 -1.55
C VAL A 31 20.80 5.41 -1.15
N SER A 32 21.02 5.65 0.14
CA SER A 32 22.28 6.21 0.66
C SER A 32 23.40 5.17 0.82
N LEU A 33 23.10 3.88 0.78
CA LEU A 33 24.09 2.80 0.89
C LEU A 33 24.74 2.55 -0.47
N PRO A 34 26.03 2.16 -0.52
CA PRO A 34 26.71 1.86 -1.78
C PRO A 34 26.26 0.52 -2.40
N LEU A 35 25.66 -0.37 -1.61
CA LEU A 35 25.15 -1.67 -2.04
C LEU A 35 26.19 -2.55 -2.75
N THR A 36 27.42 -2.57 -2.21
CA THR A 36 28.54 -3.32 -2.80
C THR A 36 28.35 -4.83 -2.68
N PRO A 37 29.00 -5.63 -3.54
CA PRO A 37 28.93 -7.08 -3.42
C PRO A 37 29.74 -7.60 -2.23
N HIS A 38 29.13 -8.42 -1.39
CA HIS A 38 29.77 -9.06 -0.23
C HIS A 38 29.95 -10.57 -0.45
N ARG A 39 30.96 -11.15 0.19
CA ARG A 39 31.15 -12.61 0.21
C ARG A 39 30.39 -13.21 1.38
N VAL A 40 29.55 -14.19 1.07
CA VAL A 40 28.80 -14.98 2.05
C VAL A 40 29.12 -16.45 1.79
N ARG A 41 29.70 -17.13 2.78
CA ARG A 41 30.24 -18.49 2.64
C ARG A 41 31.23 -18.57 1.47
N PHE A 42 30.85 -19.24 0.37
CA PHE A 42 31.67 -19.43 -0.84
C PHE A 42 31.19 -18.62 -2.05
N SER A 43 30.15 -17.79 -1.89
CA SER A 43 29.52 -17.05 -2.99
C SER A 43 29.66 -15.55 -2.79
N ARG A 44 29.82 -14.82 -3.88
CA ARG A 44 29.76 -13.35 -3.90
C ARG A 44 28.35 -12.94 -4.31
N ILE A 45 27.70 -12.10 -3.51
CA ILE A 45 26.30 -11.71 -3.70
C ILE A 45 26.23 -10.20 -3.88
N ASP A 46 25.68 -9.78 -5.02
CA ASP A 46 25.56 -8.38 -5.41
C ASP A 46 24.40 -7.67 -4.70
N HIS A 47 24.47 -6.33 -4.66
CA HIS A 47 23.48 -5.44 -4.06
C HIS A 47 23.16 -5.78 -2.60
N THR A 48 24.21 -5.94 -1.80
CA THR A 48 24.13 -6.29 -0.38
C THR A 48 24.70 -5.18 0.49
N PHE A 49 24.42 -5.24 1.79
CA PHE A 49 25.00 -4.35 2.79
C PHE A 49 25.20 -5.10 4.11
N THR A 50 26.08 -4.59 4.96
CA THR A 50 26.35 -5.15 6.29
C THR A 50 25.58 -4.42 7.39
N SER A 51 25.39 -5.09 8.53
CA SER A 51 24.81 -4.46 9.72
C SER A 51 25.55 -3.18 10.12
N GLU A 52 26.88 -3.18 10.02
CA GLU A 52 27.71 -2.01 10.37
C GLU A 52 27.49 -0.83 9.42
N GLU A 53 27.39 -1.07 8.11
CA GLU A 53 27.09 -0.03 7.12
C GLU A 53 25.72 0.61 7.39
N ALA A 54 24.68 -0.20 7.57
CA ALA A 54 23.32 0.29 7.80
C ALA A 54 23.22 1.11 9.10
N VAL A 55 23.76 0.58 10.22
CA VAL A 55 23.70 1.22 11.52
C VAL A 55 24.53 2.50 11.56
N THR A 56 25.70 2.52 10.92
CA THR A 56 26.56 3.71 10.86
C THR A 56 25.90 4.79 10.02
N ASN A 57 25.33 4.42 8.86
CA ASN A 57 24.63 5.35 7.98
C ASN A 57 23.43 5.98 8.68
N LEU A 58 22.54 5.20 9.32
CA LEU A 58 21.40 5.73 10.08
C LEU A 58 21.78 6.71 11.20
N GLY A 59 22.99 6.60 11.77
CA GLY A 59 23.46 7.52 12.81
C GLY A 59 23.60 8.96 12.34
N SER A 60 23.88 9.17 11.05
CA SER A 60 24.09 10.49 10.44
C SER A 60 23.60 10.53 8.99
N LEU A 61 22.45 9.91 8.74
CA LEU A 61 21.90 9.75 7.40
C LEU A 61 21.56 11.13 6.83
N LYS A 62 22.13 11.44 5.67
CA LYS A 62 21.86 12.65 4.91
C LYS A 62 21.57 12.27 3.46
N PHE A 63 20.36 12.54 3.03
CA PHE A 63 19.93 12.36 1.66
C PHE A 63 19.60 13.71 1.05
N SER A 64 20.15 14.02 -0.12
CA SER A 64 19.92 15.28 -0.82
C SER A 64 19.39 15.01 -2.21
N GLN A 65 18.23 15.58 -2.51
CA GLN A 65 17.61 15.56 -3.83
C GLN A 65 17.64 16.96 -4.41
N SER A 66 18.11 17.11 -5.65
CA SER A 66 18.10 18.40 -6.35
C SER A 66 17.20 18.33 -7.57
N ASN A 67 16.22 19.24 -7.64
CA ASN A 67 15.36 19.42 -8.80
C ASN A 67 15.70 20.72 -9.50
N ARG A 68 15.94 20.66 -10.81
CA ARG A 68 16.32 21.82 -11.64
C ARG A 68 15.17 22.14 -12.57
N MET A 69 14.69 23.38 -12.55
CA MET A 69 13.61 23.85 -13.41
C MET A 69 13.96 25.20 -14.00
N PRO A 70 13.59 25.49 -15.26
CA PRO A 70 13.69 26.84 -15.79
C PRO A 70 12.75 27.78 -15.01
N ASP A 71 13.20 29.01 -14.76
CA ASP A 71 12.38 30.06 -14.14
C ASP A 71 11.20 30.37 -15.09
N PRO A 72 9.94 30.28 -14.64
CA PRO A 72 8.78 30.56 -15.50
C PRO A 72 8.76 32.00 -16.05
N LYS A 73 9.46 32.95 -15.42
CA LYS A 73 9.57 34.34 -15.89
C LYS A 73 10.78 34.58 -16.79
N ASP A 74 11.79 33.71 -16.71
CA ASP A 74 13.00 33.77 -17.52
C ASP A 74 13.54 32.35 -17.78
N VAL A 75 13.16 31.79 -18.93
CA VAL A 75 13.51 30.41 -19.31
C VAL A 75 15.03 30.19 -19.41
N SER A 76 15.82 31.26 -19.53
CA SER A 76 17.29 31.18 -19.54
C SER A 76 17.90 30.93 -18.15
N ARG A 77 17.14 31.22 -17.08
CA ARG A 77 17.56 31.02 -15.69
C ARG A 77 17.07 29.66 -15.19
N ILE A 78 17.97 28.89 -14.57
CA ILE A 78 17.61 27.61 -13.95
C ILE A 78 17.52 27.78 -12.43
N VAL A 79 16.34 27.53 -11.88
CA VAL A 79 16.08 27.42 -10.44
C VAL A 79 16.37 25.98 -9.99
N THR A 80 17.35 25.82 -9.11
CA THR A 80 17.65 24.52 -8.48
C THR A 80 17.10 24.48 -7.05
N THR A 81 16.14 23.61 -6.80
CA THR A 81 15.61 23.33 -5.47
C THR A 81 16.29 22.07 -4.93
N THR A 82 17.09 22.21 -3.88
CA THR A 82 17.74 21.07 -3.22
C THR A 82 17.06 20.78 -1.88
N THR A 83 16.31 19.69 -1.82
CA THR A 83 15.72 19.18 -0.58
C THR A 83 16.71 18.22 0.07
N THR A 84 17.12 18.53 1.30
CA THR A 84 18.00 17.66 2.08
C THR A 84 17.24 17.09 3.26
N THR A 85 17.04 15.79 3.28
CA THR A 85 16.43 15.05 4.40
C THR A 85 17.55 14.44 5.24
N THR A 86 17.61 14.82 6.51
CA THR A 86 18.57 14.27 7.47
C THR A 86 17.88 13.48 8.55
N PHE A 87 18.42 12.30 8.88
CA PHE A 87 18.07 11.55 10.08
C PHE A 87 19.32 11.42 10.94
N SER A 88 19.17 11.64 12.23
CA SER A 88 20.22 11.32 13.19
C SER A 88 19.61 10.56 14.34
N MET A 89 20.25 9.46 14.71
CA MET A 89 19.79 8.63 15.81
C MET A 89 20.98 7.94 16.49
N ALA A 90 20.83 7.62 17.76
CA ALA A 90 21.82 6.84 18.49
C ALA A 90 21.95 5.43 17.88
N LYS A 91 23.13 4.81 18.04
CA LYS A 91 23.45 3.49 17.48
C LYS A 91 22.46 2.39 17.87
N GLU A 92 21.97 2.43 19.11
CA GLU A 92 20.98 1.45 19.59
C GLU A 92 19.61 1.65 18.94
N MET A 93 19.20 2.90 18.73
CA MET A 93 17.99 3.23 17.99
C MET A 93 18.11 2.77 16.52
N ALA A 94 19.26 3.01 15.87
CA ALA A 94 19.53 2.53 14.52
C ALA A 94 19.41 1.01 14.41
N ARG A 95 19.94 0.26 15.38
CA ARG A 95 19.76 -1.20 15.43
C ARG A 95 18.30 -1.60 15.59
N SER A 96 17.56 -0.93 16.48
CA SER A 96 16.13 -1.20 16.68
C SER A 96 15.33 -0.95 15.39
N VAL A 97 15.60 0.17 14.69
CA VAL A 97 14.99 0.47 13.38
C VAL A 97 15.32 -0.60 12.35
N CYS A 98 16.58 -1.03 12.25
CA CYS A 98 16.98 -2.11 11.35
C CYS A 98 16.29 -3.44 11.67
N SER A 99 16.18 -3.82 12.96
CA SER A 99 15.41 -4.99 13.39
C SER A 99 13.95 -4.91 12.94
N ARG A 100 13.34 -3.73 12.99
CA ARG A 100 11.98 -3.54 12.47
C ARG A 100 11.89 -3.68 10.95
N PHE A 101 12.92 -3.33 10.19
CA PHE A 101 12.94 -3.61 8.73
C PHE A 101 12.96 -5.12 8.44
N VAL A 102 13.61 -5.92 9.29
CA VAL A 102 13.55 -7.39 9.21
C VAL A 102 12.16 -7.90 9.54
N GLU A 103 11.55 -7.40 10.63
CA GLU A 103 10.20 -7.79 11.03
C GLU A 103 9.15 -7.45 9.98
N ALA A 104 9.29 -6.29 9.32
CA ALA A 104 8.45 -5.87 8.20
C ALA A 104 8.76 -6.62 6.88
N ARG A 105 9.78 -7.49 6.88
CA ARG A 105 10.27 -8.28 5.75
C ARG A 105 10.74 -7.44 4.56
N PHE A 106 11.39 -6.31 4.82
CA PHE A 106 12.01 -5.50 3.77
C PHE A 106 13.39 -6.02 3.38
N VAL A 107 14.07 -6.67 4.32
CA VAL A 107 15.40 -7.25 4.15
C VAL A 107 15.46 -8.64 4.77
N GLU A 108 16.36 -9.46 4.25
CA GLU A 108 16.63 -10.82 4.73
C GLU A 108 18.14 -11.03 4.92
N SER A 109 18.51 -11.92 5.84
CA SER A 109 19.91 -12.24 6.11
C SER A 109 20.39 -13.38 5.23
N LEU A 110 21.57 -13.20 4.64
CA LEU A 110 22.22 -14.23 3.83
C LEU A 110 23.02 -15.23 4.68
N ASP A 111 23.25 -14.92 5.95
CA ASP A 111 23.99 -15.76 6.91
C ASP A 111 23.06 -16.55 7.86
N GLY A 112 21.74 -16.38 7.74
CA GLY A 112 20.72 -17.02 8.59
C GLY A 112 20.55 -16.38 9.98
N LYS A 113 21.16 -15.22 10.22
CA LYS A 113 20.98 -14.45 11.46
C LYS A 113 19.72 -13.59 11.37
N THR A 114 19.06 -13.36 12.50
CA THR A 114 17.76 -12.66 12.54
C THR A 114 17.83 -11.28 13.17
N ASP A 115 19.02 -10.81 13.56
CA ASP A 115 19.21 -9.53 14.23
C ASP A 115 20.44 -8.75 13.73
N PHE A 116 20.45 -7.44 14.05
CA PHE A 116 21.51 -6.49 13.73
C PHE A 116 22.57 -6.36 14.83
N THR A 117 22.70 -7.34 15.74
CA THR A 117 23.71 -7.28 16.81
C THR A 117 25.11 -7.53 16.26
N SER A 118 25.22 -8.46 15.30
CA SER A 118 26.48 -8.82 14.65
C SER A 118 26.81 -7.86 13.52
N LYS A 119 27.97 -7.20 13.61
CA LYS A 119 28.43 -6.20 12.64
C LYS A 119 28.56 -6.74 11.22
N GLY A 120 29.08 -7.95 11.08
CA GLY A 120 29.44 -8.55 9.80
C GLY A 120 28.31 -9.34 9.11
N THR A 121 27.09 -9.32 9.65
CA THR A 121 25.96 -9.97 8.98
C THR A 121 25.66 -9.26 7.67
N VAL A 122 25.55 -10.04 6.59
CA VAL A 122 25.22 -9.53 5.26
C VAL A 122 23.71 -9.64 5.02
N TRP A 123 23.14 -8.55 4.53
CA TRP A 123 21.72 -8.38 4.27
C TRP A 123 21.46 -8.10 2.80
N GLN A 124 20.30 -8.53 2.34
CA GLN A 124 19.79 -8.26 1.01
C GLN A 124 18.33 -7.81 1.09
N LEU A 125 17.89 -6.98 0.14
CA LEU A 125 16.48 -6.62 0.03
C LEU A 125 15.64 -7.80 -0.47
N THR A 126 14.48 -7.98 0.15
CA THR A 126 13.43 -8.88 -0.33
C THR A 126 12.69 -8.24 -1.52
N PRO A 127 11.90 -9.00 -2.31
CA PRO A 127 11.04 -8.42 -3.35
C PRO A 127 10.10 -7.34 -2.83
N LYS A 128 9.58 -7.49 -1.60
CA LYS A 128 8.78 -6.47 -0.92
C LYS A 128 9.57 -5.19 -0.63
N GLY A 129 10.77 -5.32 -0.09
CA GLY A 129 11.66 -4.18 0.15
C GLY A 129 12.01 -3.44 -1.15
N MET A 130 12.29 -4.19 -2.22
CA MET A 130 12.54 -3.62 -3.56
C MET A 130 11.33 -2.87 -4.12
N HIS A 131 10.12 -3.39 -3.94
CA HIS A 131 8.90 -2.71 -4.36
C HIS A 131 8.70 -1.37 -3.61
N ILE A 132 8.95 -1.35 -2.30
CA ILE A 132 8.87 -0.12 -1.49
C ILE A 132 9.93 0.89 -1.96
N LEU A 133 11.16 0.45 -2.19
CA LEU A 133 12.24 1.28 -2.73
C LEU A 133 11.87 1.84 -4.12
N SER A 134 11.34 1.00 -5.01
CA SER A 134 10.94 1.40 -6.37
C SER A 134 9.91 2.53 -6.33
N ARG A 135 8.87 2.40 -5.50
CA ARG A 135 7.86 3.45 -5.33
C ARG A 135 8.46 4.74 -4.75
N PHE A 136 9.36 4.63 -3.78
CA PHE A 136 10.05 5.80 -3.23
C PHE A 136 10.92 6.50 -4.29
N CYS A 137 11.67 5.74 -5.10
CA CYS A 137 12.49 6.29 -6.18
C CYS A 137 11.64 6.96 -7.26
N GLN A 138 10.53 6.35 -7.68
CA GLN A 138 9.59 6.95 -8.63
C GLN A 138 9.00 8.26 -8.09
N ARG A 139 8.47 8.24 -6.86
CA ARG A 139 7.86 9.42 -6.22
C ARG A 139 8.86 10.56 -6.03
N ASN A 140 10.13 10.25 -5.79
CA ASN A 140 11.17 11.25 -5.55
C ASN A 140 12.10 11.44 -6.76
N GLY A 141 11.78 10.94 -7.96
CA GLY A 141 12.64 11.11 -9.14
C GLY A 141 14.10 10.68 -8.96
N ILE A 142 14.36 9.61 -8.20
CA ILE A 142 15.72 9.16 -7.87
C ILE A 142 16.25 8.26 -8.98
N HIS A 143 17.33 8.70 -9.63
CA HIS A 143 18.02 7.98 -10.70
C HIS A 143 19.51 7.76 -10.36
N LEU A 144 19.79 7.04 -9.27
CA LEU A 144 21.15 6.65 -8.90
C LEU A 144 21.50 5.31 -9.53
N ARG A 145 22.69 5.20 -10.12
CA ARG A 145 23.13 4.01 -10.86
C ARG A 145 23.02 2.72 -10.02
N HIS A 146 23.59 2.70 -8.82
CA HIS A 146 23.59 1.50 -7.97
C HIS A 146 22.18 1.08 -7.52
N VAL A 147 21.26 2.03 -7.42
CA VAL A 147 19.84 1.77 -7.10
C VAL A 147 19.11 1.22 -8.33
N ASN A 148 19.32 1.81 -9.51
CA ASN A 148 18.74 1.32 -10.75
C ASN A 148 19.23 -0.11 -11.06
N ASP A 149 20.54 -0.37 -10.93
CA ASP A 149 21.10 -1.71 -11.13
C ASP A 149 20.44 -2.76 -10.20
N LEU A 150 20.07 -2.37 -8.97
CA LEU A 150 19.29 -3.20 -8.05
C LEU A 150 17.84 -3.36 -8.54
N LEU A 151 17.15 -2.27 -8.86
CA LEU A 151 15.72 -2.27 -9.22
C LEU A 151 15.42 -2.93 -10.57
N ASP A 152 16.38 -2.92 -11.50
CA ASP A 152 16.31 -3.59 -12.80
C ASP A 152 16.67 -5.10 -12.69
N SER A 153 17.17 -5.54 -11.53
CA SER A 153 17.48 -6.94 -11.31
C SER A 153 16.21 -7.81 -11.29
N PRO A 154 16.30 -9.09 -11.69
CA PRO A 154 15.15 -10.00 -11.75
C PRO A 154 14.50 -10.29 -10.38
N ARG A 155 15.01 -9.72 -9.28
CA ARG A 155 14.42 -9.86 -7.94
C ARG A 155 13.27 -8.87 -7.69
N ASN A 156 13.16 -7.80 -8.48
CA ASN A 156 12.10 -6.80 -8.34
C ASN A 156 10.82 -7.22 -9.07
N MET A 157 10.17 -8.27 -8.59
CA MET A 157 8.97 -8.85 -9.25
C MET A 157 7.66 -8.59 -8.50
N MET A 158 7.75 -8.02 -7.29
CA MET A 158 6.63 -7.94 -6.36
C MET A 158 5.55 -6.96 -6.82
N GLN A 159 4.31 -7.43 -6.82
CA GLN A 159 3.11 -6.61 -6.94
C GLN A 159 2.37 -6.59 -5.60
N LEU A 160 2.72 -5.62 -4.77
CA LEU A 160 2.26 -5.53 -3.39
C LEU A 160 0.80 -5.04 -3.30
N VAL A 161 0.02 -5.64 -2.40
CA VAL A 161 -1.30 -5.14 -2.01
C VAL A 161 -1.11 -3.94 -1.09
N ILE A 162 -1.61 -2.78 -1.53
CA ILE A 162 -1.52 -1.53 -0.76
C ILE A 162 -2.76 -1.42 0.12
N LEU A 163 -2.59 -1.77 1.38
CA LEU A 163 -3.65 -1.74 2.37
C LEU A 163 -4.12 -0.30 2.62
N GLU A 164 -5.43 -0.14 2.69
CA GLU A 164 -6.05 1.12 3.08
C GLU A 164 -5.83 1.36 4.57
N ARG A 165 -5.35 2.56 4.90
CA ARG A 165 -5.08 2.98 6.27
C ARG A 165 -5.82 4.26 6.59
N ASP A 166 -6.21 4.39 7.84
CA ASP A 166 -6.69 5.65 8.37
C ASP A 166 -5.51 6.65 8.51
N PRO A 167 -5.61 7.87 7.95
CA PRO A 167 -4.51 8.82 7.92
C PRO A 167 -4.20 9.46 9.29
N GLU A 168 -5.13 9.38 10.25
CA GLU A 168 -4.95 9.96 11.58
C GLU A 168 -4.29 8.98 12.54
N THR A 169 -4.67 7.70 12.48
CA THR A 169 -4.25 6.64 13.40
C THR A 169 -3.22 5.66 12.82
N ASP A 170 -3.03 5.65 11.50
CA ASP A 170 -2.22 4.68 10.73
C ASP A 170 -2.75 3.23 10.80
N MET A 171 -3.94 3.01 11.37
CA MET A 171 -4.56 1.69 11.48
C MET A 171 -5.08 1.20 10.13
N ILE A 172 -4.96 -0.10 9.88
CA ILE A 172 -5.51 -0.73 8.66
C ILE A 172 -7.03 -0.76 8.74
N VAL A 173 -7.68 -0.38 7.64
CA VAL A 173 -9.13 -0.45 7.51
C VAL A 173 -9.57 -1.93 7.43
N HIS A 174 -10.52 -2.32 8.27
CA HIS A 174 -10.95 -3.72 8.49
C HIS A 174 -12.47 -3.92 8.36
N ASP A 175 -13.17 -3.02 7.68
CA ASP A 175 -14.58 -3.22 7.34
C ASP A 175 -14.76 -4.44 6.43
N SER A 176 -15.97 -5.02 6.45
CA SER A 176 -16.29 -6.26 5.72
C SER A 176 -15.90 -6.18 4.25
N ALA A 177 -16.15 -5.05 3.60
CA ALA A 177 -15.95 -4.93 2.17
C ALA A 177 -14.47 -4.79 1.82
N THR A 178 -13.68 -4.10 2.65
CA THR A 178 -12.20 -4.04 2.48
C THR A 178 -11.59 -5.42 2.65
N ILE A 179 -12.05 -6.17 3.65
CA ILE A 179 -11.56 -7.53 3.91
C ILE A 179 -12.03 -8.51 2.82
N ASP A 180 -13.21 -8.35 2.22
CA ASP A 180 -13.64 -9.14 1.05
C ASP A 180 -12.66 -9.00 -0.12
N VAL A 181 -12.28 -7.76 -0.47
CA VAL A 181 -11.33 -7.47 -1.55
C VAL A 181 -9.96 -8.08 -1.23
N LEU A 182 -9.48 -7.87 -0.01
CA LEU A 182 -8.21 -8.44 0.44
C LEU A 182 -8.22 -9.97 0.44
N PHE A 183 -9.34 -10.59 0.86
CA PHE A 183 -9.49 -12.03 0.89
C PHE A 183 -9.49 -12.62 -0.53
N ARG A 184 -10.12 -11.96 -1.51
CA ARG A 184 -10.09 -12.39 -2.91
C ARG A 184 -8.65 -12.44 -3.44
N ARG A 185 -7.84 -11.44 -3.11
CA ARG A 185 -6.41 -11.42 -3.44
C ARG A 185 -5.60 -12.46 -2.68
N PHE A 186 -5.91 -12.67 -1.39
CA PHE A 186 -5.31 -13.69 -0.53
C PHE A 186 -5.57 -15.10 -1.03
N ALA A 187 -6.80 -15.43 -1.40
CA ALA A 187 -7.18 -16.75 -1.89
C ALA A 187 -6.61 -16.99 -3.30
N GLY A 188 -6.60 -15.96 -4.15
CA GLY A 188 -6.21 -16.01 -5.55
C GLY A 188 -7.45 -15.96 -6.45
N ASP A 189 -7.52 -14.97 -7.33
CA ASP A 189 -8.64 -14.73 -8.24
C ASP A 189 -8.73 -15.75 -9.38
N ALA A 190 -7.59 -16.30 -9.82
CA ALA A 190 -7.50 -17.35 -10.83
C ALA A 190 -7.79 -18.78 -10.31
N GLY A 191 -8.04 -18.94 -9.00
CA GLY A 191 -8.24 -20.23 -8.36
C GLY A 191 -7.22 -20.55 -7.26
N PRO A 192 -7.34 -21.71 -6.59
CA PRO A 192 -6.49 -22.10 -5.46
C PRO A 192 -5.06 -22.41 -5.91
N ASN A 193 -4.09 -21.85 -5.18
CA ASN A 193 -2.66 -22.12 -5.40
C ASN A 193 -2.23 -23.45 -4.73
N LEU A 194 -2.39 -24.57 -5.44
CA LEU A 194 -2.13 -25.91 -4.91
C LEU A 194 -0.64 -26.27 -4.91
N LYS A 195 -0.13 -26.79 -3.78
CA LYS A 195 1.22 -27.40 -3.72
C LYS A 195 1.31 -28.60 -4.69
N PRO A 196 2.35 -28.70 -5.53
CA PRO A 196 2.55 -29.88 -6.38
C PRO A 196 2.78 -31.13 -5.52
N ALA A 197 2.19 -32.27 -5.90
CA ALA A 197 2.17 -33.49 -5.09
C ALA A 197 3.56 -34.09 -4.78
N SER A 198 4.62 -33.65 -5.47
CA SER A 198 6.00 -34.12 -5.32
C SER A 198 6.86 -33.30 -4.34
N SER A 199 6.36 -32.17 -3.79
CA SER A 199 7.11 -31.38 -2.81
C SER A 199 6.90 -31.94 -1.40
N SER A 200 7.73 -32.90 -0.99
CA SER A 200 7.74 -33.47 0.37
C SER A 200 8.54 -32.64 1.38
N SER A 201 9.14 -31.52 0.96
CA SER A 201 9.90 -30.62 1.82
C SER A 201 9.07 -29.41 2.26
N ASP A 202 8.91 -29.26 3.58
CA ASP A 202 8.41 -28.04 4.26
C ASP A 202 9.41 -26.87 4.18
N SER A 203 10.25 -26.83 3.14
CA SER A 203 11.15 -25.71 2.89
C SER A 203 10.35 -24.57 2.27
N ASP A 204 9.48 -23.96 3.08
CA ASP A 204 8.75 -22.73 2.76
C ASP A 204 9.80 -21.59 2.64
N SER A 205 10.42 -21.43 1.47
CA SER A 205 11.37 -20.35 1.23
C SER A 205 10.63 -19.03 0.97
N GLN A 206 11.17 -17.92 1.47
CA GLN A 206 10.69 -16.54 1.23
C GLN A 206 10.48 -16.21 -0.27
N THR A 207 11.02 -17.03 -1.18
CA THR A 207 10.87 -16.94 -2.63
C THR A 207 9.47 -17.27 -3.15
N ASP A 208 8.65 -17.95 -2.32
CA ASP A 208 7.37 -18.53 -2.74
C ASP A 208 6.31 -17.52 -3.18
N TYR A 209 6.42 -16.29 -2.67
CA TYR A 209 5.53 -15.18 -2.99
C TYR A 209 6.25 -14.00 -3.64
N SER A 210 7.40 -14.24 -4.27
CA SER A 210 8.26 -13.19 -4.84
C SER A 210 7.57 -12.23 -5.82
N THR A 211 6.50 -12.68 -6.49
CA THR A 211 5.70 -11.84 -7.40
C THR A 211 4.51 -11.15 -6.74
N GLY A 212 4.03 -11.63 -5.58
CA GLY A 212 2.79 -11.14 -4.95
C GLY A 212 1.50 -11.37 -5.74
N LEU A 213 1.57 -12.10 -6.86
CA LEU A 213 0.41 -12.39 -7.73
C LEU A 213 -0.35 -13.65 -7.34
N LEU A 214 0.35 -14.61 -6.74
CA LEU A 214 -0.24 -15.88 -6.34
C LEU A 214 -0.98 -15.74 -5.00
N GLY A 215 -2.13 -16.40 -4.90
CA GLY A 215 -2.81 -16.59 -3.62
C GLY A 215 -1.99 -17.47 -2.66
N VAL A 216 -2.45 -17.54 -1.41
CA VAL A 216 -1.84 -18.36 -0.37
C VAL A 216 -1.72 -19.81 -0.84
N LYS A 217 -0.59 -20.45 -0.53
CA LYS A 217 -0.39 -21.86 -0.86
C LYS A 217 -1.34 -22.75 -0.07
N MET A 218 -1.99 -23.67 -0.77
CA MET A 218 -3.01 -24.57 -0.25
C MET A 218 -2.72 -26.02 -0.63
N GLN A 219 -3.43 -26.93 0.04
CA GLN A 219 -3.53 -28.33 -0.32
C GLN A 219 -4.99 -28.78 -0.33
N LYS A 220 -5.28 -29.85 -1.06
CA LYS A 220 -6.61 -30.49 -0.98
C LYS A 220 -6.75 -31.19 0.36
N SER A 221 -7.92 -31.05 0.99
CA SER A 221 -8.25 -31.80 2.21
C SER A 221 -8.19 -33.30 1.91
N LYS A 222 -7.51 -34.07 2.77
CA LYS A 222 -7.42 -35.54 2.67
C LYS A 222 -8.65 -36.26 3.22
N ARG A 223 -9.50 -35.57 4.00
CA ARG A 223 -10.73 -36.13 4.56
C ARG A 223 -11.90 -35.70 3.70
N GLY A 224 -12.73 -36.67 3.29
CA GLY A 224 -14.02 -36.43 2.64
C GLY A 224 -15.08 -35.91 3.62
N ASP A 225 -14.72 -34.98 4.50
CA ASP A 225 -15.64 -34.46 5.50
C ASP A 225 -16.00 -33.00 5.23
N LYS A 226 -17.33 -32.82 5.10
CA LYS A 226 -18.09 -31.66 4.64
C LYS A 226 -17.90 -31.31 3.17
N GLU A 227 -18.86 -31.78 2.36
CA GLU A 227 -19.25 -31.17 1.09
C GLU A 227 -19.18 -29.64 1.22
N GLY A 228 -18.13 -29.02 0.68
CA GLY A 228 -18.03 -27.55 0.62
C GLY A 228 -16.75 -26.89 1.15
N ALA A 229 -15.71 -27.61 1.61
CA ALA A 229 -14.42 -26.98 1.98
C ALA A 229 -13.18 -27.79 1.53
N PRO A 230 -12.93 -27.93 0.21
CA PRO A 230 -11.89 -28.82 -0.32
C PRO A 230 -10.45 -28.31 -0.14
N PHE A 231 -10.23 -27.04 0.22
CA PHE A 231 -8.90 -26.42 0.25
C PHE A 231 -8.52 -25.98 1.66
N VAL A 232 -7.33 -26.40 2.10
CA VAL A 232 -6.77 -26.08 3.41
C VAL A 232 -5.37 -25.50 3.29
N PHE A 233 -5.00 -24.64 4.23
CA PHE A 233 -3.66 -24.04 4.36
C PHE A 233 -3.27 -23.94 5.84
N SER A 234 -1.99 -23.74 6.15
CA SER A 234 -1.56 -23.60 7.54
C SER A 234 -1.62 -22.13 8.00
N GLY A 235 -1.82 -21.91 9.30
CA GLY A 235 -1.76 -20.57 9.87
C GLY A 235 -0.43 -19.88 9.58
N LYS A 236 0.67 -20.64 9.52
CA LYS A 236 1.97 -20.12 9.09
C LYS A 236 1.94 -19.59 7.65
N THR A 237 1.44 -20.36 6.68
CA THR A 237 1.45 -19.92 5.27
C THR A 237 0.55 -18.70 5.04
N ALA A 238 -0.56 -18.61 5.77
CA ALA A 238 -1.43 -17.43 5.74
C ALA A 238 -0.74 -16.19 6.32
N PHE A 239 -0.10 -16.34 7.49
CA PHE A 239 0.70 -15.27 8.10
C PHE A 239 1.82 -14.80 7.17
N ASP A 240 2.53 -15.75 6.53
CA ASP A 240 3.61 -15.44 5.61
C ASP A 240 3.12 -14.65 4.40
N TRP A 241 2.01 -15.06 3.77
CA TRP A 241 1.42 -14.33 2.66
C TRP A 241 1.03 -12.90 3.06
N LEU A 242 0.40 -12.72 4.22
CA LEU A 242 -0.01 -11.40 4.71
C LEU A 242 1.18 -10.48 5.02
N MET A 243 2.31 -11.04 5.42
CA MET A 243 3.55 -10.28 5.65
C MET A 243 4.33 -10.02 4.35
N ASP A 244 4.29 -10.90 3.36
CA ASP A 244 5.08 -10.77 2.13
C ASP A 244 4.36 -9.99 1.02
N CYS A 245 3.06 -10.24 0.84
CA CYS A 245 2.27 -9.74 -0.29
C CYS A 245 1.53 -8.43 0.00
N CYS A 246 1.53 -7.95 1.25
CA CYS A 246 0.83 -6.73 1.65
C CYS A 246 1.78 -5.67 2.20
N THR A 247 1.33 -4.41 2.24
CA THR A 247 2.03 -3.29 2.89
C THR A 247 2.03 -3.32 4.42
N THR A 248 1.83 -4.49 5.02
CA THR A 248 1.98 -4.70 6.47
C THR A 248 3.40 -4.41 6.90
N VAL A 249 3.60 -3.87 8.10
CA VAL A 249 4.92 -3.56 8.65
C VAL A 249 5.15 -4.18 10.02
N ASP A 250 4.11 -4.78 10.59
CA ASP A 250 4.13 -5.40 11.91
C ASP A 250 3.36 -6.73 11.89
N LYS A 251 3.77 -7.68 12.73
CA LYS A 251 3.11 -8.98 12.84
C LYS A 251 1.67 -8.84 13.32
N ARG A 252 1.36 -7.86 14.18
CA ARG A 252 0.00 -7.57 14.71
C ARG A 252 -0.98 -7.31 13.59
N GLU A 253 -0.58 -6.56 12.58
CA GLU A 253 -1.41 -6.24 11.41
C GLU A 253 -1.82 -7.50 10.64
N ALA A 254 -0.88 -8.43 10.43
CA ALA A 254 -1.19 -9.72 9.81
C ALA A 254 -2.15 -10.55 10.67
N HIS A 255 -2.04 -10.51 12.00
CA HIS A 255 -2.99 -11.18 12.89
C HIS A 255 -4.37 -10.55 12.83
N GLU A 256 -4.48 -9.22 12.83
CA GLU A 256 -5.75 -8.50 12.75
C GLU A 256 -6.50 -8.82 11.44
N ILE A 257 -5.79 -8.85 10.32
CA ILE A 257 -6.36 -9.25 9.03
C ILE A 257 -6.81 -10.72 9.08
N ALA A 258 -5.96 -11.63 9.55
CA ALA A 258 -6.30 -13.05 9.60
C ALA A 258 -7.46 -13.36 10.57
N ASN A 259 -7.55 -12.63 11.68
CA ASN A 259 -8.71 -12.68 12.58
C ASN A 259 -9.97 -12.15 11.90
N SER A 260 -9.85 -11.12 11.05
CA SER A 260 -10.98 -10.62 10.26
C SER A 260 -11.48 -11.68 9.27
N PHE A 261 -10.58 -12.48 8.68
CA PHE A 261 -11.01 -13.61 7.83
C PHE A 261 -11.85 -14.66 8.58
N LEU A 262 -11.50 -14.95 9.84
CA LEU A 262 -12.30 -15.81 10.72
C LEU A 262 -13.61 -15.14 11.10
N HIS A 263 -13.56 -13.86 11.52
CA HIS A 263 -14.73 -13.10 11.95
C HIS A 263 -15.80 -13.01 10.87
N TYR A 264 -15.39 -12.76 9.62
CA TYR A 264 -16.30 -12.72 8.48
C TYR A 264 -16.60 -14.11 7.89
N GLY A 265 -16.05 -15.19 8.45
CA GLY A 265 -16.38 -16.57 8.08
C GLY A 265 -15.85 -17.01 6.72
N PHE A 266 -14.74 -16.43 6.24
CA PHE A 266 -14.08 -16.87 5.00
C PHE A 266 -13.26 -18.14 5.20
N ILE A 267 -12.76 -18.34 6.42
CA ILE A 267 -11.93 -19.47 6.81
C ILE A 267 -12.40 -20.02 8.14
N ASP A 268 -12.21 -21.32 8.37
CA ASP A 268 -12.50 -22.00 9.64
C ASP A 268 -11.30 -22.85 10.08
N PRO A 269 -10.98 -22.90 11.40
CA PRO A 269 -9.94 -23.79 11.90
C PRO A 269 -10.36 -25.25 11.71
N THR A 270 -9.46 -26.07 11.19
CA THR A 270 -9.68 -27.52 11.13
C THR A 270 -9.16 -28.15 12.42
N PHE A 271 -10.03 -28.83 13.17
CA PHE A 271 -9.61 -29.58 14.35
C PHE A 271 -9.21 -31.00 13.94
N GLU A 272 -7.99 -31.42 14.28
CA GLU A 272 -7.68 -32.85 14.32
C GLU A 272 -8.39 -33.45 15.54
N GLU A 273 -9.42 -34.27 15.33
CA GLU A 273 -9.88 -35.22 16.35
C GLU A 273 -8.72 -36.18 16.66
N ARG A 274 -7.85 -35.80 17.60
CA ARG A 274 -7.00 -36.74 18.30
C ARG A 274 -7.75 -37.13 19.56
N PHE A 275 -7.86 -38.44 19.75
CA PHE A 275 -8.59 -39.17 20.81
C PHE A 275 -10.04 -39.50 20.46
N GLY A 276 -10.21 -40.73 19.97
CA GLY A 276 -11.51 -41.36 19.91
C GLY A 276 -12.14 -41.44 21.29
N SER A 277 -13.28 -40.78 21.46
CA SER A 277 -14.31 -41.26 22.37
C SER A 277 -15.65 -40.82 21.80
N HIS A 278 -16.54 -41.81 21.72
CA HIS A 278 -17.94 -41.73 21.33
C HIS A 278 -18.64 -40.38 21.45
N GLY A 279 -19.29 -40.00 20.34
CA GLY A 279 -20.65 -39.46 20.36
C GLY A 279 -20.79 -38.05 20.90
N SER A 280 -20.77 -37.07 20.00
CA SER A 280 -21.75 -35.99 20.07
C SER A 280 -21.91 -35.30 18.72
N SER A 281 -22.94 -35.70 18.00
CA SER A 281 -23.56 -34.97 16.89
C SER A 281 -24.32 -33.70 17.36
N TYR A 282 -23.91 -33.09 18.48
CA TYR A 282 -24.51 -31.87 19.05
C TYR A 282 -23.51 -30.74 19.34
N ALA A 283 -22.34 -30.73 18.70
CA ALA A 283 -21.43 -29.57 18.75
C ALA A 283 -21.70 -28.52 17.65
N SER A 284 -22.86 -28.59 16.98
CA SER A 284 -23.33 -27.50 16.13
C SER A 284 -24.17 -26.54 16.97
N GLN A 285 -23.76 -25.26 17.00
CA GLN A 285 -24.50 -24.06 17.43
C GLN A 285 -24.05 -23.32 18.70
N HIS A 286 -23.24 -23.87 19.62
CA HIS A 286 -22.80 -23.08 20.79
C HIS A 286 -21.37 -23.37 21.24
N SER A 287 -20.39 -22.80 20.53
CA SER A 287 -19.09 -22.42 21.12
C SER A 287 -18.67 -21.07 20.56
N SER A 288 -19.37 -20.03 21.01
CA SER A 288 -19.06 -18.62 20.80
C SER A 288 -17.81 -18.17 21.58
N SER A 289 -16.79 -19.01 21.68
CA SER A 289 -15.43 -18.57 21.96
C SER A 289 -14.81 -18.26 20.61
N GLN A 290 -14.83 -16.98 20.20
CA GLN A 290 -14.15 -16.52 18.98
C GLN A 290 -12.75 -17.12 18.91
N HIS A 291 -12.55 -18.13 18.06
CA HIS A 291 -11.25 -18.74 17.88
C HIS A 291 -10.33 -17.68 17.28
N ARG A 292 -9.30 -17.28 18.04
CA ARG A 292 -8.27 -16.36 17.55
C ARG A 292 -7.40 -17.10 16.54
N PHE A 293 -7.03 -16.41 15.48
CA PHE A 293 -6.07 -16.89 14.51
C PHE A 293 -4.72 -17.24 15.18
N ALA A 294 -4.17 -18.40 14.83
CA ALA A 294 -2.89 -18.88 15.30
C ALA A 294 -1.94 -19.13 14.12
N PRO A 295 -0.82 -18.38 14.00
CA PRO A 295 0.13 -18.47 12.88
C PRO A 295 1.07 -19.67 13.01
N ALA A 296 0.53 -20.88 13.18
CA ALA A 296 1.33 -22.10 13.37
C ALA A 296 1.30 -22.99 12.13
N SER A 297 2.41 -23.70 11.85
CA SER A 297 2.49 -24.65 10.74
C SER A 297 1.56 -25.86 10.91
N LYS A 298 1.31 -26.25 12.17
CA LYS A 298 0.40 -27.34 12.54
C LYS A 298 -1.06 -26.91 12.66
N GLN A 299 -1.33 -25.61 12.81
CA GLN A 299 -2.69 -25.11 12.82
C GLN A 299 -3.15 -24.99 11.37
N MET A 300 -4.18 -25.75 11.02
CA MET A 300 -4.73 -25.76 9.67
C MET A 300 -6.06 -25.00 9.64
N TYR A 301 -6.33 -24.34 8.51
CA TYR A 301 -7.54 -23.60 8.23
C TYR A 301 -8.11 -24.05 6.89
N ALA A 302 -9.42 -24.22 6.82
CA ALA A 302 -10.15 -24.53 5.59
C ALA A 302 -10.82 -23.28 5.04
N ILE A 303 -10.85 -23.13 3.72
CA ILE A 303 -11.66 -22.09 3.08
C ILE A 303 -13.11 -22.54 3.08
N THR A 304 -13.98 -21.72 3.65
CA THR A 304 -15.41 -22.01 3.74
C THR A 304 -16.09 -21.83 2.39
N HIS A 305 -17.32 -22.33 2.24
CA HIS A 305 -18.15 -22.04 1.07
C HIS A 305 -18.41 -20.53 0.88
N LYS A 306 -18.43 -19.73 1.96
CA LYS A 306 -18.48 -18.26 1.86
C LYS A 306 -17.16 -17.73 1.28
N GLY A 307 -16.02 -18.17 1.81
CA GLY A 307 -14.70 -17.79 1.30
C GLY A 307 -14.51 -18.11 -0.18
N MET A 308 -14.92 -19.30 -0.64
CA MET A 308 -14.81 -19.67 -2.07
C MET A 308 -15.69 -18.80 -2.97
N ARG A 309 -16.88 -18.39 -2.52
CA ARG A 309 -17.72 -17.41 -3.24
C ARG A 309 -17.04 -16.04 -3.30
N THR A 310 -16.56 -15.54 -2.16
CA THR A 310 -15.82 -14.26 -2.09
C THR A 310 -14.55 -14.28 -2.94
N ALA A 311 -13.87 -15.43 -3.07
CA ALA A 311 -12.71 -15.57 -3.94
C ALA A 311 -13.08 -15.66 -5.44
N GLY A 312 -14.36 -15.84 -5.78
CA GLY A 312 -14.84 -16.00 -7.16
C GLY A 312 -14.65 -17.41 -7.73
N TRP A 313 -14.38 -18.42 -6.90
CA TRP A 313 -14.14 -19.79 -7.37
C TRP A 313 -15.42 -20.57 -7.67
N ILE A 314 -16.51 -20.20 -7.01
CA ILE A 314 -17.83 -20.79 -7.18
C ILE A 314 -18.86 -19.71 -7.41
N THR A 315 -19.78 -19.94 -8.33
CA THR A 315 -20.90 -19.05 -8.60
C THR A 315 -21.94 -19.17 -7.50
N SER A 316 -22.56 -18.05 -7.12
CA SER A 316 -23.73 -18.08 -6.24
C SER A 316 -24.87 -18.88 -6.91
N PRO A 317 -25.66 -19.68 -6.17
CA PRO A 317 -26.80 -20.41 -6.71
C PRO A 317 -27.83 -19.51 -7.43
N ASP A 318 -27.93 -18.24 -7.01
CA ASP A 318 -28.81 -17.24 -7.63
C ASP A 318 -28.19 -16.57 -8.88
N GLY A 319 -26.98 -16.97 -9.26
CA GLY A 319 -26.28 -16.52 -10.45
C GLY A 319 -26.65 -17.36 -11.68
N SER A 320 -27.84 -17.13 -12.23
CA SER A 320 -28.18 -17.59 -13.59
C SER A 320 -27.24 -16.93 -14.60
N VAL A 321 -26.20 -17.64 -15.03
CA VAL A 321 -25.28 -17.22 -16.10
C VAL A 321 -25.76 -17.58 -17.51
N ASN A 322 -26.95 -18.16 -17.66
CA ASN A 322 -27.54 -18.43 -18.98
C ASN A 322 -28.87 -17.70 -19.15
N GLY A 323 -28.74 -16.41 -19.40
CA GLY A 323 -29.77 -15.64 -20.08
C GLY A 323 -29.07 -14.64 -20.98
N GLU A 324 -29.15 -14.83 -22.30
CA GLU A 324 -29.17 -13.73 -23.26
C GLU A 324 -30.35 -12.81 -22.91
N ALA A 325 -30.24 -12.08 -21.81
CA ALA A 325 -31.09 -10.95 -21.54
C ALA A 325 -30.57 -9.85 -22.45
N THR A 326 -31.18 -9.77 -23.64
CA THR A 326 -31.21 -8.54 -24.43
C THR A 326 -31.32 -7.35 -23.47
N LEU A 327 -30.31 -6.48 -23.49
CA LEU A 327 -30.20 -5.29 -22.67
C LEU A 327 -31.43 -4.39 -22.90
N ARG A 328 -32.52 -4.65 -22.21
CA ARG A 328 -33.61 -3.68 -22.02
C ARG A 328 -33.26 -2.89 -20.77
N ILE A 329 -32.47 -1.84 -20.97
CA ILE A 329 -32.31 -0.77 -19.99
C ILE A 329 -33.72 -0.24 -19.68
N PRO A 330 -34.21 -0.31 -18.44
CA PRO A 330 -35.50 0.29 -18.09
C PRO A 330 -35.48 1.78 -18.45
N PRO A 331 -36.49 2.32 -19.15
CA PRO A 331 -36.54 3.74 -19.45
C PRO A 331 -36.79 4.48 -18.14
N GLY A 332 -35.73 5.07 -17.58
CA GLY A 332 -35.80 5.81 -16.31
C GLY A 332 -34.66 5.57 -15.33
N VAL A 333 -33.72 4.65 -15.60
CA VAL A 333 -32.47 4.59 -14.81
C VAL A 333 -31.69 5.87 -15.11
N VAL A 334 -31.67 6.79 -14.14
CA VAL A 334 -30.82 7.99 -14.20
C VAL A 334 -29.42 7.49 -14.54
N ARG A 335 -28.92 7.90 -15.71
CA ARG A 335 -27.60 7.52 -16.18
C ARG A 335 -26.60 8.16 -15.21
N ASP A 336 -26.28 7.46 -14.12
CA ASP A 336 -25.44 8.02 -13.08
C ASP A 336 -24.14 8.49 -13.69
N SER A 337 -23.80 9.75 -13.41
CA SER A 337 -22.60 10.34 -13.96
C SER A 337 -21.39 9.56 -13.46
N ASN A 338 -20.38 9.38 -14.31
CA ASN A 338 -19.12 8.77 -13.85
C ASN A 338 -18.46 9.62 -12.75
N THR A 339 -18.83 10.90 -12.65
CA THR A 339 -18.50 11.80 -11.55
C THR A 339 -19.05 11.30 -10.21
N ASN A 340 -20.32 10.89 -10.14
CA ASN A 340 -20.90 10.30 -8.92
C ASN A 340 -20.23 8.98 -8.56
N ARG A 341 -19.99 8.11 -9.56
CA ARG A 341 -19.23 6.87 -9.37
C ARG A 341 -17.84 7.13 -8.81
N MET A 342 -17.11 8.08 -9.38
CA MET A 342 -15.79 8.47 -8.89
C MET A 342 -15.86 8.97 -7.44
N ALA A 343 -16.87 9.77 -7.09
CA ALA A 343 -17.05 10.29 -5.74
C ALA A 343 -17.28 9.17 -4.70
N VAL A 344 -18.03 8.13 -5.07
CA VAL A 344 -18.22 6.94 -4.23
C VAL A 344 -16.91 6.13 -4.14
N ILE A 345 -16.25 5.87 -5.26
CA ILE A 345 -14.99 5.10 -5.33
C ILE A 345 -13.91 5.71 -4.44
N VAL A 346 -13.71 7.03 -4.45
CA VAL A 346 -12.64 7.65 -3.63
C VAL A 346 -12.96 7.74 -2.15
N ARG A 347 -14.24 7.63 -1.77
CA ARG A 347 -14.71 7.69 -0.37
C ARG A 347 -14.74 6.31 0.28
N ASP A 348 -15.15 5.28 -0.45
CA ASP A 348 -15.19 3.90 0.04
C ASP A 348 -13.80 3.25 -0.03
N PRO A 349 -13.19 2.83 1.10
CA PRO A 349 -11.84 2.27 1.12
C PRO A 349 -11.69 1.04 0.21
N ALA A 350 -12.70 0.19 0.17
CA ALA A 350 -12.62 -1.07 -0.53
C ALA A 350 -12.78 -0.91 -2.05
N LEU A 351 -13.64 0.00 -2.51
CA LEU A 351 -13.69 0.41 -3.92
C LEU A 351 -12.43 1.14 -4.33
N ARG A 352 -11.86 1.99 -3.45
CA ARG A 352 -10.58 2.65 -3.67
C ARG A 352 -9.44 1.64 -3.83
N LEU A 353 -9.43 0.58 -3.03
CA LEU A 353 -8.48 -0.53 -3.14
C LEU A 353 -8.58 -1.23 -4.51
N LEU A 354 -9.79 -1.64 -4.91
CA LEU A 354 -10.02 -2.26 -6.24
C LEU A 354 -9.63 -1.34 -7.38
N PHE A 355 -10.02 -0.07 -7.30
CA PHE A 355 -9.71 0.91 -8.34
C PHE A 355 -8.21 1.19 -8.43
N ARG A 356 -7.48 1.13 -7.31
CA ARG A 356 -6.01 1.22 -7.32
C ARG A 356 -5.37 0.04 -8.05
N GLU A 357 -5.87 -1.19 -7.86
CA GLU A 357 -5.37 -2.35 -8.61
C GLU A 357 -5.60 -2.19 -10.11
N TYR A 358 -6.79 -1.74 -10.50
CA TYR A 358 -7.11 -1.43 -11.89
C TYR A 358 -6.17 -0.37 -12.49
N LEU A 359 -6.00 0.76 -11.81
CA LEU A 359 -5.14 1.84 -12.29
C LEU A 359 -3.66 1.42 -12.39
N ARG A 360 -3.22 0.49 -11.54
CA ARG A 360 -1.88 -0.09 -11.65
C ARG A 360 -1.74 -0.94 -12.91
N GLU A 361 -2.72 -1.79 -13.20
CA GLU A 361 -2.75 -2.63 -14.42
C GLU A 361 -2.76 -1.77 -15.69
N THR A 362 -3.35 -0.57 -15.65
CA THR A 362 -3.37 0.36 -16.78
C THR A 362 -2.27 1.41 -16.75
N HIS A 363 -1.34 1.36 -15.79
CA HIS A 363 -0.25 2.32 -15.63
C HIS A 363 -0.71 3.79 -15.45
N CYS A 364 -1.74 4.02 -14.64
CA CYS A 364 -2.24 5.36 -14.29
C CYS A 364 -2.49 5.53 -12.77
N GLU A 365 -1.81 4.72 -11.93
CA GLU A 365 -1.97 4.70 -10.47
C GLU A 365 -1.66 6.07 -9.83
N GLU A 366 -0.77 6.85 -10.45
CA GLU A 366 -0.34 8.16 -9.99
C GLU A 366 -1.49 9.17 -9.86
N ASN A 367 -2.54 9.04 -10.67
CA ASN A 367 -3.72 9.91 -10.59
C ASN A 367 -4.47 9.75 -9.26
N LEU A 368 -4.68 8.50 -8.82
CA LEU A 368 -5.33 8.22 -7.54
C LEU A 368 -4.39 8.55 -6.38
N ALA A 369 -3.09 8.25 -6.51
CA ALA A 369 -2.09 8.59 -5.50
C ALA A 369 -2.07 10.11 -5.25
N PHE A 370 -1.96 10.92 -6.30
CA PHE A 370 -2.01 12.38 -6.21
C PHE A 370 -3.32 12.86 -5.58
N TYR A 371 -4.47 12.35 -6.03
CA TYR A 371 -5.77 12.75 -5.48
C TYR A 371 -5.82 12.55 -3.96
N VAL A 372 -5.43 11.36 -3.47
CA VAL A 372 -5.45 11.01 -2.05
C VAL A 372 -4.43 11.83 -1.26
N GLU A 373 -3.21 11.99 -1.78
CA GLU A 373 -2.16 12.74 -1.08
C GLU A 373 -2.47 14.24 -1.00
N VAL A 374 -3.00 14.85 -2.06
CA VAL A 374 -3.46 16.24 -2.02
C VAL A 374 -4.64 16.41 -1.08
N LYS A 375 -5.55 15.43 -1.00
CA LYS A 375 -6.68 15.48 -0.05
C LYS A 375 -6.18 15.50 1.40
N ALA A 376 -5.18 14.69 1.71
CA ALA A 376 -4.55 14.68 3.02
C ALA A 376 -3.82 16.01 3.30
N PHE A 377 -3.09 16.54 2.32
CA PHE A 377 -2.44 17.85 2.41
C PHE A 377 -3.43 18.99 2.70
N LEU A 378 -4.56 19.04 1.98
CA LEU A 378 -5.59 20.06 2.18
C LEU A 378 -6.21 19.96 3.59
N ALA A 379 -6.44 18.74 4.09
CA ALA A 379 -6.91 18.54 5.47
C ALA A 379 -5.89 19.00 6.52
N ASP A 380 -4.59 18.75 6.29
CA ASP A 380 -3.51 19.22 7.16
C ASP A 380 -3.36 20.74 7.10
N TYR A 381 -3.50 21.34 5.93
CA TYR A 381 -3.56 22.80 5.73
C TYR A 381 -4.71 23.42 6.50
N ASP A 382 -5.94 22.88 6.40
CA ASP A 382 -7.10 23.37 7.13
C ASP A 382 -6.92 23.24 8.65
N ARG A 383 -6.23 22.19 9.11
CA ARG A 383 -5.92 21.98 10.53
C ARG A 383 -4.88 23.00 11.00
N ALA A 384 -3.84 23.25 10.21
CA ALA A 384 -2.83 24.27 10.49
C ALA A 384 -3.47 25.65 10.63
N LYS A 385 -4.43 25.99 9.77
CA LYS A 385 -5.20 27.25 9.82
C LYS A 385 -6.18 27.33 11.01
N ARG A 386 -6.86 26.24 11.37
CA ARG A 386 -7.84 26.22 12.47
C ARG A 386 -7.22 26.20 13.87
N SER A 387 -5.98 25.73 14.00
CA SER A 387 -5.38 25.40 15.30
C SER A 387 -4.94 26.59 16.18
N ALA A 388 -4.99 27.85 15.71
CA ALA A 388 -4.76 29.05 16.52
C ALA A 388 -5.20 30.34 15.79
N SER A 389 -5.40 31.44 16.54
CA SER A 389 -5.56 32.78 15.96
C SER A 389 -4.34 33.24 15.14
N THR A 390 -3.17 32.62 15.38
CA THR A 390 -1.93 32.85 14.66
C THR A 390 -1.26 31.48 14.38
N PRO A 391 -1.11 31.05 13.12
CA PRO A 391 -0.48 29.78 12.80
C PRO A 391 0.97 29.72 13.30
N LYS A 392 1.39 28.59 13.89
CA LYS A 392 2.79 28.40 14.30
C LYS A 392 3.69 28.38 13.05
N PRO A 393 4.75 29.21 12.95
CA PRO A 393 5.60 29.28 11.77
C PRO A 393 6.21 27.94 11.34
N ASP A 394 6.56 27.08 12.31
CA ASP A 394 7.12 25.75 12.01
C ASP A 394 6.12 24.82 11.32
N VAL A 395 4.85 24.88 11.71
CA VAL A 395 3.77 24.09 11.08
C VAL A 395 3.58 24.57 9.63
N ILE A 396 3.58 25.88 9.40
CA ILE A 396 3.49 26.45 8.04
C ILE A 396 4.66 26.00 7.17
N ARG A 397 5.90 26.05 7.70
CA ARG A 397 7.10 25.58 6.99
C ARG A 397 7.02 24.08 6.67
N GLU A 398 6.53 23.27 7.60
CA GLU A 398 6.34 21.84 7.40
C GLU A 398 5.27 21.54 6.33
N THR A 399 4.11 22.18 6.39
CA THR A 399 3.05 22.03 5.38
C THR A 399 3.56 22.48 4.01
N LEU A 400 4.26 23.60 3.93
CA LEU A 400 4.85 24.09 2.69
C LEU A 400 5.90 23.12 2.13
N ALA A 401 6.76 22.54 2.97
CA ALA A 401 7.69 21.50 2.56
C ALA A 401 6.97 20.26 1.99
N SER A 402 5.83 19.87 2.59
CA SER A 402 4.98 18.82 2.03
C SER A 402 4.44 19.18 0.65
N ALA A 403 4.05 20.44 0.43
CA ALA A 403 3.62 20.92 -0.90
C ALA A 403 4.75 20.81 -1.94
N TYR A 404 5.99 21.17 -1.57
CA TYR A 404 7.16 20.98 -2.42
C TYR A 404 7.37 19.51 -2.79
N SER A 405 7.24 18.60 -1.83
CA SER A 405 7.32 17.16 -2.12
C SER A 405 6.24 16.70 -3.10
N LEU A 406 4.98 17.14 -2.94
CA LEU A 406 3.90 16.78 -3.87
C LEU A 406 4.11 17.32 -5.28
N TYR A 407 4.50 18.59 -5.38
CA TYR A 407 4.79 19.20 -6.67
C TYR A 407 5.93 18.46 -7.39
N ASN A 408 7.03 18.20 -6.68
CA ASN A 408 8.18 17.48 -7.23
C ASN A 408 7.83 16.05 -7.65
N ALA A 409 6.93 15.40 -6.92
CA ALA A 409 6.50 14.04 -7.20
C ALA A 409 5.54 13.94 -8.39
N PHE A 410 4.62 14.87 -8.58
CA PHE A 410 3.50 14.68 -9.52
C PHE A 410 3.36 15.74 -10.61
N LEU A 411 4.00 16.90 -10.46
CA LEU A 411 3.72 18.08 -11.30
C LEU A 411 4.98 18.70 -11.92
N ALA A 412 6.14 18.47 -11.32
CA ALA A 412 7.42 18.91 -11.87
C ALA A 412 7.65 18.26 -13.24
N PRO A 413 8.14 19.02 -14.24
CA PRO A 413 8.43 18.47 -15.56
C PRO A 413 9.43 17.32 -15.48
N GLY A 414 9.12 16.21 -16.16
CA GLY A 414 9.98 15.02 -16.18
C GLY A 414 9.90 14.20 -14.90
N SER A 415 8.95 14.45 -14.01
CA SER A 415 8.67 13.55 -12.91
C SER A 415 8.26 12.17 -13.43
N PRO A 416 8.72 11.05 -12.82
CA PRO A 416 8.25 9.71 -13.16
C PRO A 416 6.74 9.52 -12.96
N CYS A 417 6.11 10.34 -12.11
CA CYS A 417 4.67 10.31 -11.84
C CYS A 417 3.98 11.59 -12.35
N GLU A 418 4.52 12.20 -13.42
CA GLU A 418 3.98 13.43 -14.00
C GLU A 418 2.53 13.28 -14.47
N LEU A 419 1.65 14.10 -13.93
CA LEU A 419 0.22 14.08 -14.22
C LEU A 419 -0.14 14.79 -15.50
N ASN A 420 -1.25 14.38 -16.12
CA ASN A 420 -1.83 15.07 -17.27
C ASN A 420 -2.88 16.11 -16.83
N ILE A 421 -2.43 17.32 -16.51
CA ILE A 421 -3.29 18.47 -16.16
C ILE A 421 -3.15 19.63 -17.14
N ASP A 422 -4.12 20.55 -17.11
CA ASP A 422 -4.13 21.76 -17.94
C ASP A 422 -2.82 22.57 -17.83
N HIS A 423 -2.35 23.05 -18.97
CA HIS A 423 -1.08 23.76 -19.09
C HIS A 423 -1.05 25.07 -18.28
N ASN A 424 -2.17 25.81 -18.21
CA ASN A 424 -2.22 27.04 -17.43
C ASN A 424 -2.15 26.77 -15.94
N LEU A 425 -2.87 25.74 -15.47
CA LEU A 425 -2.81 25.32 -14.07
C LEU A 425 -1.42 24.85 -13.66
N ARG A 426 -0.75 24.08 -14.54
CA ARG A 426 0.64 23.67 -14.33
C ARG A 426 1.57 24.87 -14.22
N ASN A 427 1.47 25.84 -15.13
CA ASN A 427 2.32 27.03 -15.10
C ASN A 427 2.07 27.90 -13.87
N ALA A 428 0.82 27.98 -13.41
CA ALA A 428 0.49 28.66 -12.15
C ALA A 428 1.17 27.98 -10.95
N LEU A 429 1.09 26.65 -10.86
CA LEU A 429 1.77 25.87 -9.82
C LEU A 429 3.29 26.04 -9.90
N ALA A 430 3.90 25.86 -11.07
CA ALA A 430 5.33 26.05 -11.26
C ALA A 430 5.79 27.46 -10.87
N GLY A 431 5.04 28.50 -11.25
CA GLY A 431 5.32 29.89 -10.91
C GLY A 431 5.23 30.19 -9.40
N ARG A 432 4.40 29.46 -8.66
CA ARG A 432 4.35 29.57 -7.18
C ARG A 432 5.48 28.79 -6.52
N MET A 433 5.73 27.57 -6.97
CA MET A 433 6.75 26.71 -6.36
C MET A 433 8.18 27.22 -6.60
N THR A 434 8.43 27.94 -7.70
CA THR A 434 9.76 28.51 -8.02
C THR A 434 10.00 29.90 -7.44
N ARG A 435 8.99 30.52 -6.81
CA ARG A 435 9.12 31.84 -6.20
C ARG A 435 9.92 31.75 -4.90
N SER A 436 10.83 32.70 -4.68
CA SER A 436 11.44 32.90 -3.36
C SER A 436 10.38 33.37 -2.38
N ILE A 437 10.26 32.69 -1.25
CA ILE A 437 9.28 33.03 -0.22
C ILE A 437 10.01 33.83 0.87
N GLY A 438 9.54 35.05 1.16
CA GLY A 438 10.12 35.96 2.15
C GLY A 438 9.73 35.60 3.59
N GLU A 439 9.37 36.61 4.38
CA GLU A 439 9.08 36.49 5.82
C GLU A 439 7.79 35.69 6.12
N ASP A 440 7.49 35.47 7.41
CA ASP A 440 6.41 34.58 7.86
C ASP A 440 5.02 34.92 7.26
N GLU A 441 4.69 36.19 7.04
CA GLU A 441 3.42 36.59 6.40
C GLU A 441 3.36 36.18 4.92
N GLU A 442 4.47 36.31 4.17
CA GLU A 442 4.55 35.88 2.78
C GLU A 442 4.50 34.35 2.65
N MET A 443 5.04 33.61 3.62
CA MET A 443 4.93 32.15 3.67
C MET A 443 3.49 31.69 3.81
N ILE A 444 2.70 32.34 4.67
CA ILE A 444 1.30 32.01 4.85
C ILE A 444 0.51 32.32 3.57
N ALA A 445 0.71 33.49 2.98
CA ALA A 445 0.05 33.86 1.72
C ALA A 445 0.40 32.89 0.58
N SER A 446 1.67 32.51 0.47
CA SER A 446 2.13 31.52 -0.52
C SER A 446 1.47 30.16 -0.31
N LEU A 447 1.35 29.70 0.93
CA LEU A 447 0.71 28.43 1.26
C LEU A 447 -0.78 28.43 0.88
N ASP A 448 -1.49 29.53 1.12
CA ASP A 448 -2.92 29.69 0.78
C ASP A 448 -3.14 29.58 -0.73
N GLU A 449 -2.29 30.25 -1.51
CA GLU A 449 -2.35 30.20 -2.97
C GLU A 449 -2.02 28.80 -3.51
N VAL A 450 -1.03 28.12 -2.92
CA VAL A 450 -0.68 26.73 -3.28
C VAL A 450 -1.83 25.79 -2.97
N ALA A 451 -2.50 25.94 -1.82
CA ALA A 451 -3.66 25.14 -1.45
C ALA A 451 -4.81 25.29 -2.46
N VAL A 452 -5.11 26.52 -2.90
CA VAL A 452 -6.13 26.77 -3.94
C VAL A 452 -5.75 26.09 -5.26
N LEU A 453 -4.49 26.19 -5.68
CA LEU A 453 -4.05 25.56 -6.93
C LEU A 453 -4.06 24.03 -6.86
N PHE A 454 -3.72 23.45 -5.70
CA PHE A 454 -3.82 22.01 -5.48
C PHE A 454 -5.26 21.51 -5.43
N ASP A 455 -6.19 22.27 -4.86
CA ASP A 455 -7.62 21.94 -4.92
C ASP A 455 -8.14 21.92 -6.38
N GLN A 456 -7.74 22.89 -7.19
CA GLN A 456 -8.03 22.92 -8.63
C GLN A 456 -7.41 21.72 -9.36
N ALA A 457 -6.15 21.38 -9.07
CA ALA A 457 -5.46 20.26 -9.68
C ALA A 457 -6.10 18.92 -9.28
N GLN A 458 -6.44 18.75 -7.99
CA GLN A 458 -7.16 17.59 -7.50
C GLN A 458 -8.51 17.44 -8.20
N SER A 459 -9.26 18.54 -8.36
CA SER A 459 -10.53 18.56 -9.09
C SER A 459 -10.38 18.19 -10.57
N SER A 460 -9.30 18.64 -11.22
CA SER A 460 -8.98 18.28 -12.60
C SER A 460 -8.68 16.79 -12.74
N VAL A 461 -7.82 16.24 -11.86
CA VAL A 461 -7.45 14.81 -11.87
C VAL A 461 -8.65 13.93 -11.51
N PHE A 462 -9.51 14.36 -10.60
CA PHE A 462 -10.77 13.69 -10.31
C PHE A 462 -11.66 13.57 -11.55
N LYS A 463 -11.83 14.68 -12.30
CA LYS A 463 -12.61 14.68 -13.55
C LYS A 463 -11.96 13.81 -14.62
N LEU A 464 -10.63 13.82 -14.74
CA LEU A 464 -9.88 12.95 -15.65
C LEU A 464 -10.19 11.48 -15.35
N MET A 465 -9.98 11.02 -14.11
CA MET A 465 -10.27 9.64 -13.70
C MET A 465 -11.75 9.28 -13.90
N ALA A 466 -12.68 10.20 -13.57
CA ALA A 466 -14.11 10.00 -13.79
C ALA A 466 -14.45 9.83 -15.29
N SER A 467 -13.83 10.60 -16.17
CA SER A 467 -14.11 10.56 -17.61
C SER A 467 -13.47 9.39 -18.34
N ASP A 468 -12.24 9.00 -17.96
CA ASP A 468 -11.44 8.02 -18.71
C ASP A 468 -11.36 6.66 -18.00
N SER A 469 -10.97 6.64 -16.73
CA SER A 469 -10.68 5.41 -15.99
C SER A 469 -11.94 4.71 -15.47
N VAL A 470 -12.89 5.45 -14.89
CA VAL A 470 -14.10 4.87 -14.28
C VAL A 470 -14.96 4.07 -15.27
N PRO A 471 -15.20 4.53 -16.52
CA PRO A 471 -15.98 3.75 -17.49
C PRO A 471 -15.32 2.44 -17.86
N LYS A 472 -13.98 2.42 -17.97
CA LYS A 472 -13.20 1.23 -18.32
C LYS A 472 -13.17 0.26 -17.13
N PHE A 473 -12.88 0.77 -15.93
CA PHE A 473 -12.97 0.02 -14.67
C PHE A 473 -14.32 -0.68 -14.49
N SER A 474 -15.42 0.02 -14.76
CA SER A 474 -16.77 -0.52 -14.59
C SER A 474 -17.15 -1.58 -15.63
N ARG A 475 -16.44 -1.64 -16.76
CA ARG A 475 -16.70 -2.59 -17.86
C ARG A 475 -15.77 -3.79 -17.84
N GLU A 476 -14.60 -3.66 -17.22
CA GLU A 476 -13.61 -4.72 -17.10
C GLU A 476 -14.21 -5.92 -16.34
N PRO A 477 -14.35 -7.11 -16.96
CA PRO A 477 -15.05 -8.24 -16.36
C PRO A 477 -14.59 -8.61 -14.95
N LYS A 478 -13.29 -8.55 -14.70
CA LYS A 478 -12.66 -8.81 -13.39
C LYS A 478 -13.26 -7.95 -12.28
N TYR A 479 -13.46 -6.66 -12.54
CA TYR A 479 -13.95 -5.71 -11.54
C TYR A 479 -15.48 -5.58 -11.57
N ALA A 480 -16.09 -5.63 -12.75
CA ALA A 480 -17.55 -5.49 -12.92
C ALA A 480 -18.35 -6.51 -12.11
N ALA A 481 -17.87 -7.75 -11.98
CA ALA A 481 -18.49 -8.77 -11.13
C ALA A 481 -18.52 -8.33 -9.65
N VAL A 482 -17.39 -7.84 -9.14
CA VAL A 482 -17.25 -7.38 -7.75
C VAL A 482 -18.08 -6.12 -7.50
N LEU A 483 -18.17 -5.20 -8.46
CA LEU A 483 -18.99 -3.99 -8.33
C LEU A 483 -20.49 -4.31 -8.23
N LYS A 484 -20.95 -5.33 -8.96
CA LYS A 484 -22.33 -5.83 -8.88
C LYS A 484 -22.61 -6.51 -7.54
N GLU A 485 -21.71 -7.39 -7.09
CA GLU A 485 -21.81 -8.05 -5.77
C GLU A 485 -21.94 -7.05 -4.63
N ARG A 486 -21.26 -5.90 -4.75
CA ARG A 486 -21.25 -4.84 -3.75
C ARG A 486 -22.40 -3.85 -3.84
N ASP A 487 -23.32 -4.07 -4.76
CA ASP A 487 -24.48 -3.21 -4.98
C ASP A 487 -24.09 -1.73 -5.07
N MET A 488 -23.14 -1.43 -5.97
CA MET A 488 -22.69 -0.06 -6.22
C MET A 488 -23.87 0.88 -6.56
N GLU A 489 -24.94 0.35 -7.16
CA GLU A 489 -26.15 1.12 -7.49
C GLU A 489 -26.86 1.63 -6.23
N THR A 490 -26.99 0.81 -5.18
CA THR A 490 -27.51 1.28 -3.89
C THR A 490 -26.57 2.27 -3.18
N MET A 491 -25.26 2.11 -3.32
CA MET A 491 -24.31 3.11 -2.79
C MET A 491 -24.46 4.47 -3.49
N LEU A 492 -24.68 4.45 -4.81
CA LEU A 492 -24.91 5.66 -5.61
C LEU A 492 -26.23 6.34 -5.23
N SER A 493 -27.31 5.57 -5.03
CA SER A 493 -28.60 6.13 -4.62
C SER A 493 -28.54 6.77 -3.23
N ASN A 494 -27.86 6.13 -2.26
CA ASN A 494 -27.62 6.70 -0.94
C ASN A 494 -26.74 7.96 -0.99
N PHE A 495 -25.74 7.99 -1.88
CA PHE A 495 -24.90 9.16 -2.10
C PHE A 495 -25.69 10.34 -2.67
N ALA A 496 -26.55 10.08 -3.66
CA ALA A 496 -27.41 11.11 -4.25
C ALA A 496 -28.38 11.68 -3.21
N ALA A 497 -28.95 10.84 -2.34
CA ALA A 497 -29.85 11.25 -1.27
C ALA A 497 -29.16 12.14 -0.21
N THR A 498 -27.89 11.89 0.10
CA THR A 498 -27.09 12.68 1.07
C THR A 498 -26.46 13.94 0.48
N SER A 499 -26.38 14.07 -0.85
CA SER A 499 -25.84 15.27 -1.52
C SER A 499 -26.91 16.33 -1.85
N LEU A 500 -28.19 16.00 -1.66
CA LEU A 500 -29.35 16.87 -1.88
C LEU A 500 -29.94 17.45 -0.58
N GLY A 501 -29.40 17.07 0.58
CA GLY A 501 -29.68 17.66 1.89
C GLY A 501 -28.44 18.37 2.42
#